data_AF-P31730-F1
#
_entry.id   AF-P31730-F1
#
_cell.length_a   1.000
_cell.length_b   1.000
_cell.length_c   1.000
_cell.angle_alpha   90.00
_cell.angle_beta   90.00
_cell.angle_gamma   90.00
#
_symmetry.space_group_name_H-M   'P 1'
#
loop_
_entity.id
_entity.type
_entity.pdbx_description
1 polymer ?
#
loop_
_entity_poly.entity_id
_entity_poly.type
_entity_poly.pdbx_seq_one_letter_code
_entity_poly.pdbx_strand_id
1 'polypeptide(L)'
;IEAAKSSNNCAVPPFVGDLPIAENKEVLSIWKDYKSGEDCSNQRRETQQVIDDLPDEVRAMVFGRLPSFLNGASTDVKKMFRAIMYNRTLNYDLKKQELSKLAEEILSKKQLAEF
;
A
#
# COMPACT_ATOMS: atom_id res chain seq x y z
N ILE A 1 -7.25 -0.63 -11.12
CA ILE A 1 -5.99 0.13 -10.82
C ILE A 1 -4.87 -0.73 -11.37
N GLU A 2 -4.21 -0.36 -12.47
CA GLU A 2 -3.11 -1.14 -13.05
C GLU A 2 -1.79 -0.84 -12.32
N ALA A 3 -1.70 -1.22 -11.04
CA ALA A 3 -0.51 -0.97 -10.22
C ALA A 3 0.76 -1.55 -10.87
N ALA A 4 0.61 -2.68 -11.57
CA ALA A 4 1.69 -3.39 -12.27
C ALA A 4 2.26 -2.67 -13.51
N LYS A 5 1.59 -1.64 -14.05
CA LYS A 5 2.09 -0.89 -15.22
C LYS A 5 3.01 0.28 -14.89
N SER A 6 3.14 0.66 -13.61
CA SER A 6 3.77 1.94 -13.24
C SER A 6 5.28 2.06 -13.54
N SER A 7 6.00 0.96 -13.79
CA SER A 7 7.37 0.99 -14.27
C SER A 7 7.50 0.22 -15.58
N ASN A 8 7.90 0.90 -16.67
CA ASN A 8 8.29 0.22 -17.91
C ASN A 8 9.45 -0.77 -17.68
N ASN A 9 10.26 -0.52 -16.64
CA ASN A 9 11.34 -1.41 -16.23
C ASN A 9 10.76 -2.70 -15.63
N CYS A 10 11.23 -3.84 -16.13
CA CYS A 10 11.03 -5.11 -15.45
C CYS A 10 11.81 -5.11 -14.13
N ALA A 11 11.07 -5.00 -13.02
CA ALA A 11 11.58 -5.05 -11.66
C ALA A 11 10.46 -5.48 -10.70
N VAL A 12 10.84 -6.03 -9.55
CA VAL A 12 9.89 -6.35 -8.47
C VAL A 12 9.02 -5.13 -8.16
N PRO A 13 7.69 -5.26 -8.11
CA PRO A 13 6.82 -4.12 -7.84
C PRO A 13 7.11 -3.51 -6.46
N PRO A 14 7.13 -2.17 -6.34
CA PRO A 14 7.57 -1.51 -5.10
C PRO A 14 6.60 -1.74 -3.92
N PHE A 15 5.35 -2.12 -4.19
CA PHE A 15 4.34 -2.38 -3.16
C PHE A 15 4.39 -3.81 -2.58
N VAL A 16 5.27 -4.69 -3.08
CA VAL A 16 5.27 -6.10 -2.64
C VAL A 16 5.44 -6.23 -1.12
N GLY A 17 6.27 -5.38 -0.51
CA GLY A 17 6.46 -5.32 0.95
C GLY A 17 5.24 -4.82 1.75
N ASP A 18 4.18 -4.40 1.08
CA ASP A 18 2.95 -3.88 1.69
C ASP A 18 1.82 -4.93 1.68
N LEU A 19 2.00 -6.02 0.92
CA LEU A 19 1.06 -7.15 0.89
C LEU A 19 1.13 -7.98 2.18
N PRO A 20 0.06 -8.72 2.54
CA PRO A 20 0.15 -9.69 3.63
C PRO A 20 1.18 -10.78 3.34
N ILE A 21 1.63 -11.47 4.39
CA ILE A 21 2.82 -12.34 4.32
C ILE A 21 2.69 -13.43 3.25
N ALA A 22 1.50 -14.00 3.06
CA ALA A 22 1.29 -15.06 2.08
C ALA A 22 1.45 -14.55 0.65
N GLU A 23 0.74 -13.47 0.32
CA GLU A 23 0.71 -12.87 -1.02
C GLU A 23 2.03 -12.15 -1.33
N ASN A 24 2.70 -11.59 -0.33
CA ASN A 24 4.07 -11.08 -0.46
C ASN A 24 5.02 -12.20 -0.95
N LYS A 25 5.00 -13.37 -0.31
CA LYS A 25 5.84 -14.51 -0.70
C LYS A 25 5.49 -15.03 -2.08
N GLU A 26 4.19 -15.08 -2.39
CA GLU A 26 3.71 -15.51 -3.70
C GLU A 26 4.20 -14.57 -4.81
N VAL A 27 4.05 -13.25 -4.63
CA VAL A 27 4.57 -12.28 -5.60
C VAL A 27 6.09 -12.38 -5.70
N LEU A 28 6.84 -12.49 -4.60
CA LEU A 28 8.29 -12.68 -4.68
C LEU A 28 8.69 -13.96 -5.45
N SER A 29 7.88 -15.02 -5.41
CA SER A 29 8.10 -16.24 -6.20
C SER A 29 7.87 -16.03 -7.70
N ILE A 30 6.85 -15.25 -8.09
CA ILE A 30 6.60 -14.86 -9.49
C ILE A 30 7.80 -14.11 -10.05
N TRP A 31 8.42 -13.26 -9.23
CA TRP A 31 9.58 -12.45 -9.58
C TRP A 31 10.91 -13.05 -9.12
N LYS A 32 11.06 -14.36 -8.96
CA LYS A 32 12.34 -14.94 -8.51
C LYS A 32 13.43 -14.93 -9.60
N ASP A 33 13.03 -15.07 -10.87
CA ASP A 33 13.94 -15.23 -12.03
C ASP A 33 13.85 -14.05 -13.02
N TYR A 34 13.23 -12.92 -12.64
CA TYR A 34 13.09 -11.78 -13.55
C TYR A 34 14.46 -11.18 -13.89
N LYS A 35 14.59 -10.66 -15.11
CA LYS A 35 15.78 -9.89 -15.51
C LYS A 35 15.40 -8.49 -15.91
N SER A 36 16.18 -7.53 -15.43
CA SER A 36 16.02 -6.14 -15.85
C SER A 36 16.25 -6.02 -17.36
N GLY A 37 15.32 -5.35 -18.04
CA GLY A 37 15.35 -5.17 -19.49
C GLY A 37 14.64 -6.28 -20.30
N GLU A 38 14.24 -7.40 -19.70
CA GLU A 38 13.38 -8.39 -20.35
C GLU A 38 11.89 -7.96 -20.31
N ASP A 39 11.06 -8.62 -21.14
CA ASP A 39 9.61 -8.47 -21.05
C ASP A 39 9.08 -9.23 -19.83
N CYS A 40 8.45 -8.48 -18.91
CA CYS A 40 7.87 -9.03 -17.69
C CYS A 40 6.35 -8.95 -17.67
N SER A 41 5.73 -9.00 -18.86
CA SER A 41 4.27 -9.03 -19.02
C SER A 41 3.62 -10.22 -18.30
N ASN A 42 4.26 -11.39 -18.29
CA ASN A 42 3.74 -12.58 -17.57
C ASN A 42 3.78 -12.36 -16.06
N GLN A 43 4.92 -11.92 -15.51
CA GLN A 43 5.07 -11.65 -14.07
C GLN A 43 4.10 -10.57 -13.61
N ARG A 44 3.88 -9.52 -14.42
CA ARG A 44 2.89 -8.48 -14.14
C ARG A 44 1.47 -9.04 -14.15
N ARG A 45 1.11 -9.90 -15.11
CA ARG A 45 -0.21 -10.53 -15.18
C ARG A 45 -0.47 -11.43 -13.97
N GLU A 46 0.49 -12.28 -13.62
CA GLU A 46 0.39 -13.17 -12.45
C GLU A 46 0.33 -12.35 -11.15
N THR A 47 1.12 -11.28 -11.02
CA THR A 47 1.02 -10.37 -9.88
C THR A 47 -0.36 -9.72 -9.79
N GLN A 48 -0.94 -9.34 -10.92
CA GLN A 48 -2.29 -8.76 -10.95
C GLN A 48 -3.34 -9.78 -10.51
N GLN A 49 -3.19 -11.07 -10.84
CA GLN A 49 -4.07 -12.13 -10.36
C GLN A 49 -4.02 -12.25 -8.83
N VAL A 50 -2.82 -12.26 -8.24
CA VAL A 50 -2.67 -12.25 -6.77
C VAL A 50 -3.38 -11.03 -6.15
N ILE A 51 -3.26 -9.85 -6.77
CA ILE A 51 -3.93 -8.63 -6.30
C ILE A 51 -5.45 -8.71 -6.43
N ASP A 52 -5.95 -9.31 -7.51
CA ASP A 52 -7.38 -9.44 -7.78
C ASP A 52 -8.04 -10.46 -6.84
N ASP A 53 -7.28 -11.45 -6.37
CA ASP A 53 -7.72 -12.46 -5.39
C ASP A 53 -7.65 -11.96 -3.93
N LEU A 54 -7.05 -10.79 -3.67
CA LEU A 54 -7.04 -10.19 -2.34
C LEU A 54 -8.46 -9.86 -1.86
N PRO A 55 -8.76 -10.05 -0.57
CA PRO A 55 -9.96 -9.49 0.04
C PRO A 55 -10.04 -7.98 -0.20
N ASP A 56 -11.23 -7.46 -0.51
CA ASP A 56 -11.45 -6.03 -0.80
C ASP A 56 -10.89 -5.10 0.28
N GLU A 57 -10.95 -5.52 1.54
CA GLU A 57 -10.41 -4.78 2.67
C GLU A 57 -8.88 -4.69 2.66
N VAL A 58 -8.20 -5.79 2.33
CA VAL A 58 -6.75 -5.84 2.19
C VAL A 58 -6.34 -5.00 0.99
N ARG A 59 -7.05 -5.15 -0.13
CA ARG A 59 -6.81 -4.36 -1.34
C ARG A 59 -7.01 -2.86 -1.10
N ALA A 60 -8.03 -2.46 -0.33
CA ALA A 60 -8.23 -1.07 0.05
C ALA A 60 -7.14 -0.57 1.02
N MET A 61 -6.68 -1.41 1.93
CA MET A 61 -5.58 -1.09 2.84
C MET A 61 -4.24 -0.94 2.11
N VAL A 62 -3.99 -1.65 1.01
CA VAL A 62 -2.74 -1.49 0.25
C VAL A 62 -2.86 -0.36 -0.80
N PHE A 63 -3.96 -0.35 -1.58
CA PHE A 63 -4.10 0.47 -2.77
C PHE A 63 -5.16 1.59 -2.67
N GLY A 64 -5.82 1.73 -1.52
CA GLY A 64 -6.86 2.73 -1.32
C GLY A 64 -6.34 4.17 -1.49
N ARG A 65 -7.23 5.11 -1.78
CA ARG A 65 -6.85 6.54 -1.83
C ARG A 65 -6.54 7.04 -0.43
N LEU A 66 -5.48 7.83 -0.31
CA LEU A 66 -5.11 8.50 0.92
C LEU A 66 -5.69 9.91 0.97
N PRO A 67 -6.00 10.42 2.17
CA PRO A 67 -6.28 11.84 2.36
C PRO A 67 -5.12 12.73 1.88
N SER A 68 -5.45 13.94 1.43
CA SER A 68 -4.48 14.88 0.85
C SER A 68 -3.40 15.33 1.84
N PHE A 69 -3.69 15.36 3.14
CA PHE A 69 -2.68 15.70 4.16
C PHE A 69 -1.50 14.71 4.20
N LEU A 70 -1.64 13.51 3.60
CA LEU A 70 -0.55 12.54 3.44
C LEU A 70 0.22 12.68 2.13
N ASN A 71 -0.06 13.72 1.34
CA ASN A 71 0.74 14.04 0.17
C ASN A 71 2.20 14.30 0.60
N GLY A 72 3.13 13.64 -0.08
CA GLY A 72 4.56 13.71 0.25
C GLY A 72 4.99 12.98 1.53
N ALA A 73 4.07 12.39 2.31
CA ALA A 73 4.43 11.56 3.45
C ALA A 73 5.22 10.32 3.03
N SER A 74 6.11 9.84 3.90
CA SER A 74 6.84 8.59 3.69
C SER A 74 5.88 7.40 3.62
N THR A 75 6.33 6.30 3.01
CA THR A 75 5.55 5.06 2.94
C THR A 75 5.15 4.57 4.32
N ASP A 76 6.04 4.67 5.31
CA ASP A 76 5.78 4.23 6.68
C ASP A 76 4.70 5.09 7.36
N VAL A 77 4.77 6.42 7.23
CA VAL A 77 3.72 7.31 7.75
C VAL A 77 2.38 6.96 7.13
N LYS A 78 2.33 6.78 5.80
CA LYS A 78 1.10 6.39 5.10
C LYS A 78 0.56 5.05 5.63
N LYS A 79 1.42 4.05 5.83
CA LYS A 79 1.04 2.75 6.39
C LYS A 79 0.42 2.87 7.77
N MET A 80 1.01 3.67 8.67
CA MET A 80 0.48 3.88 10.02
C MET A 80 -0.95 4.46 9.98
N PHE A 81 -1.20 5.47 9.14
CA PHE A 81 -2.54 6.03 8.98
C PHE A 81 -3.53 5.04 8.37
N ARG A 82 -3.13 4.28 7.35
CA ARG A 82 -3.99 3.26 6.74
C ARG A 82 -4.38 2.18 7.73
N ALA A 83 -3.44 1.72 8.56
CA ALA A 83 -3.71 0.71 9.58
C ALA A 83 -4.87 1.13 10.48
N ILE A 84 -4.97 2.41 10.86
CA ILE A 84 -6.08 2.94 11.68
C ILE A 84 -7.35 3.14 10.83
N MET A 85 -7.25 3.77 9.65
CA MET A 85 -8.40 4.07 8.78
C MET A 85 -9.19 2.81 8.41
N TYR A 86 -8.48 1.73 8.06
CA TYR A 86 -9.08 0.48 7.60
C TYR A 86 -9.30 -0.55 8.72
N ASN A 87 -8.92 -0.27 9.97
CA ASN A 87 -9.19 -1.18 11.08
C ASN A 87 -10.69 -1.28 11.37
N ARG A 88 -11.30 -2.44 11.21
CA ARG A 88 -12.75 -2.65 11.47
C ARG A 88 -13.08 -2.92 12.94
N THR A 89 -12.08 -3.17 13.79
CA THR A 89 -12.29 -3.38 15.24
C THR A 89 -12.47 -2.07 15.99
N LEU A 90 -12.11 -0.93 15.38
CA LEU A 90 -12.25 0.39 15.97
C LEU A 90 -13.59 1.03 15.53
N ASN A 91 -14.34 1.55 16.50
CA ASN A 91 -15.48 2.40 16.21
C ASN A 91 -15.02 3.78 15.72
N TYR A 92 -15.95 4.59 15.24
CA TYR A 92 -15.66 5.91 14.66
C TYR A 92 -14.92 6.84 15.62
N ASP A 93 -15.37 6.96 16.87
CA ASP A 93 -14.78 7.86 17.85
C ASP A 93 -13.34 7.44 18.21
N LEU A 94 -13.11 6.14 18.39
CA LEU A 94 -11.79 5.61 18.69
C LEU A 94 -10.84 5.78 17.50
N LYS A 95 -11.31 5.54 16.27
CA LYS A 95 -10.52 5.84 15.07
C LYS A 95 -10.11 7.30 15.03
N LYS A 96 -11.04 8.22 15.29
CA LYS A 96 -10.75 9.66 15.30
C LYS A 96 -9.68 10.00 16.34
N GLN A 97 -9.79 9.46 17.54
CA GLN A 97 -8.80 9.67 18.61
C GLN A 97 -7.41 9.15 18.22
N GLU A 98 -7.32 7.92 17.73
CA GLU A 98 -6.05 7.31 17.31
C GLU A 98 -5.42 8.06 16.12
N LEU A 99 -6.23 8.48 15.15
CA LEU A 99 -5.77 9.29 14.01
C LEU A 99 -5.26 10.67 14.47
N SER A 100 -5.99 11.36 15.34
CA SER A 100 -5.56 12.66 15.88
C SER A 100 -4.26 12.55 16.65
N LYS A 101 -4.13 11.53 17.50
CA LYS A 101 -2.90 11.27 18.26
C LYS A 101 -1.71 11.00 17.34
N LEU A 102 -1.89 10.13 16.34
CA LEU A 102 -0.85 9.84 15.36
C LEU A 102 -0.47 11.10 14.57
N ALA A 103 -1.46 11.91 14.19
CA ALA A 103 -1.24 13.15 13.45
C ALA A 103 -0.35 14.14 14.20
N GLU A 104 -0.62 14.36 15.49
CA GLU A 104 0.19 15.24 16.34
C GLU A 104 1.64 14.72 16.54
N GLU A 105 1.84 13.40 16.53
CA GLU A 105 3.14 12.78 16.76
C GLU A 105 4.05 12.81 15.53
N ILE A 106 3.52 12.52 14.32
CA ILE A 106 4.36 12.22 13.15
C ILE A 106 4.19 13.16 11.96
N LEU A 107 3.11 13.96 11.91
CA LEU A 107 2.92 14.86 10.77
C LEU A 107 3.79 16.11 10.88
N SER A 108 4.30 16.57 9.73
CA SER A 108 4.92 17.89 9.65
C SER A 108 3.87 18.99 9.89
N LYS A 109 4.33 20.20 10.27
CA LYS A 109 3.43 21.36 10.48
C LYS A 109 2.48 21.62 9.31
N LYS A 110 2.96 21.45 8.07
CA LYS A 110 2.13 21.62 6.87
C LYS A 110 1.02 20.56 6.79
N GLN A 111 1.38 19.30 7.02
CA GLN A 111 0.42 18.20 6.94
C GLN A 111 -0.59 18.25 8.08
N LEU A 112 -0.16 18.59 9.29
CA LEU A 112 -1.03 18.76 10.45
C LEU A 112 -2.05 19.90 10.24
N ALA A 113 -1.68 20.96 9.50
CA ALA A 113 -2.61 22.03 9.16
C ALA A 113 -3.69 21.62 8.13
N GLU A 114 -3.47 20.53 7.40
CA GLU A 114 -4.41 19.97 6.40
C GLU A 114 -5.21 18.76 6.95
N PHE A 115 -4.87 18.25 8.13
CA PHE A 115 -5.52 17.10 8.79
C PHE A 115 -6.86 17.48 9.40
#